data_AF-A0A1C6LA71-F1
#
_entry.id   AF-A0A1C6LA71-F1
#
_cell.length_a   1.000
_cell.length_b   1.000
_cell.length_c   1.000
_cell.angle_alpha   90.00
_cell.angle_beta   90.00
_cell.angle_gamma   90.00
#
_symmetry.space_group_name_H-M   'P 1'
#
loop_
_entity.id
_entity.type
_entity.pdbx_description
1 polymer ?
#
loop_
_entity_poly.entity_id
_entity_poly.type
_entity_poly.pdbx_seq_one_letter_code
_entity_poly.pdbx_strand_id
1 'polypeptide(L)'
;MKRIERVYDKDVPYWTNSREANVMFIQIVENNLKSRLEHSSWVSLNDAFDGLGFPRTIEGQRFVWKKKNISFTLIPINEHDIKIIFEGLIPLF
;
A
#
# COMPACT_ATOMS: atom_id res chain seq x y z
N MET A 1 4.25 6.87 -15.56
CA MET A 1 4.30 6.79 -14.08
C MET A 1 4.37 5.31 -13.72
N LYS A 2 5.32 4.86 -12.91
CA LYS A 2 5.50 3.42 -12.65
C LYS A 2 4.37 2.94 -11.72
N ARG A 3 3.67 1.90 -12.13
CA ARG A 3 2.60 1.24 -11.36
C ARG A 3 3.22 0.08 -10.59
N ILE A 4 3.02 0.03 -9.28
CA ILE A 4 3.43 -1.11 -8.45
C ILE A 4 2.18 -1.87 -8.06
N GLU A 5 2.23 -3.19 -8.22
CA GLU A 5 1.14 -4.10 -7.91
C GLU A 5 1.64 -5.17 -6.94
N ARG A 6 0.81 -5.53 -5.96
CA ARG A 6 1.03 -6.66 -5.04
C ARG A 6 -0.27 -7.43 -4.87
N VAL A 7 -0.17 -8.73 -4.66
CA VAL A 7 -1.32 -9.62 -4.44
C VAL A 7 -1.23 -10.18 -3.04
N TYR A 8 -2.37 -10.61 -2.51
CA TYR A 8 -2.47 -11.53 -1.39
C TYR A 8 -1.33 -12.56 -1.39
N ASP A 9 -0.62 -12.60 -0.28
CA ASP A 9 0.35 -13.62 0.04
C ASP A 9 0.00 -14.12 1.44
N LYS A 10 -0.29 -15.42 1.53
CA LYS A 10 -0.76 -16.10 2.74
C LYS A 10 0.23 -16.02 3.90
N ASP A 11 1.49 -15.76 3.60
CA ASP A 11 2.57 -15.68 4.59
C ASP A 11 2.78 -14.22 5.08
N VAL A 12 1.97 -13.28 4.58
CA VAL A 12 2.01 -11.88 5.00
C VAL A 12 1.37 -11.72 6.37
N PRO A 13 2.07 -11.13 7.36
CA PRO A 13 1.52 -10.88 8.68
C PRO A 13 0.20 -10.09 8.63
N TYR A 14 -0.75 -10.45 9.49
CA TYR A 14 -2.06 -9.80 9.66
C TYR A 14 -3.08 -10.05 8.55
N TRP A 15 -2.71 -10.74 7.47
CA TRP A 15 -3.66 -11.17 6.44
C TRP A 15 -4.37 -12.45 6.87
N THR A 16 -5.62 -12.59 6.44
CA THR A 16 -6.51 -13.69 6.81
C THR A 16 -7.14 -14.31 5.57
N ASN A 17 -7.87 -15.42 5.73
CA ASN A 17 -8.68 -15.99 4.64
C ASN A 17 -10.00 -15.23 4.40
N SER A 18 -10.28 -14.14 5.12
CA SER A 18 -11.42 -13.27 4.85
C SER A 18 -10.98 -12.05 4.05
N ARG A 19 -11.49 -11.95 2.82
CA ARG A 19 -11.27 -10.79 1.96
C ARG A 19 -11.77 -9.51 2.61
N GLU A 20 -12.93 -9.55 3.26
CA GLU A 20 -13.52 -8.39 3.95
C GLU A 20 -12.60 -7.88 5.07
N ALA A 21 -12.06 -8.79 5.88
CA ALA A 21 -11.10 -8.43 6.93
C ALA A 21 -9.82 -7.82 6.33
N ASN A 22 -9.30 -8.41 5.24
CA ASN A 22 -8.10 -7.89 4.58
C ASN A 22 -8.34 -6.51 3.96
N VAL A 23 -9.50 -6.25 3.33
CA VAL A 23 -9.88 -4.93 2.80
C VAL A 23 -9.90 -3.90 3.94
N MET A 24 -10.53 -4.23 5.07
CA MET A 24 -10.58 -3.33 6.23
C MET A 24 -9.17 -3.00 6.75
N PHE A 25 -8.31 -4.01 6.88
CA PHE A 25 -6.91 -3.83 7.28
C PHE A 25 -6.15 -2.91 6.30
N ILE A 26 -6.27 -3.15 5.00
CA ILE A 26 -5.62 -2.34 3.95
C ILE A 26 -6.06 -0.87 4.04
N GLN A 27 -7.36 -0.61 4.26
CA GLN A 27 -7.90 0.75 4.41
C GLN A 27 -7.36 1.46 5.66
N ILE A 28 -7.19 0.74 6.78
CA ILE A 28 -6.58 1.28 8.00
C ILE A 28 -5.14 1.70 7.73
N VAL A 29 -4.37 0.87 7.03
CA VAL A 29 -2.98 1.19 6.66
C VAL A 29 -2.93 2.39 5.72
N GLU A 30 -3.77 2.43 4.68
CA GLU A 30 -3.87 3.55 3.74
C GLU A 30 -4.17 4.88 4.47
N ASN A 31 -5.13 4.88 5.40
CA ASN A 31 -5.50 6.07 6.17
C ASN A 31 -4.38 6.53 7.11
N ASN A 32 -3.66 5.61 7.75
CA ASN A 32 -2.48 5.94 8.55
C ASN A 32 -1.39 6.60 7.70
N LEU A 33 -1.13 6.08 6.50
CA LEU A 33 -0.13 6.65 5.59
C LEU A 33 -0.57 8.04 5.09
N LYS A 34 -1.86 8.25 4.81
CA LYS A 34 -2.41 9.57 4.46
C LYS A 34 -2.18 10.58 5.59
N SER A 35 -2.50 10.22 6.82
CA SER A 35 -2.24 11.07 8.00
C SER A 35 -0.74 11.36 8.17
N ARG A 36 0.14 10.36 8.01
CA ARG A 36 1.60 10.58 8.04
C ARG A 36 2.07 11.53 6.93
N LEU A 37 1.50 11.44 5.73
CA LEU A 37 1.83 12.30 4.60
C LEU A 37 1.46 13.77 4.87
N GLU A 38 0.36 14.02 5.58
CA GLU A 38 -0.04 15.37 6.03
C GLU A 38 1.00 16.01 6.94
N HIS A 39 1.68 15.22 7.78
CA HIS A 39 2.68 15.71 8.73
C HIS A 39 4.11 15.72 8.19
N SER A 40 4.49 14.77 7.32
CA SER A 40 5.90 14.52 6.94
C SER A 40 6.26 14.97 5.53
N SER A 41 5.32 15.50 4.76
CA SER A 41 5.44 15.90 3.34
C SER A 41 5.76 14.77 2.33
N TRP A 42 6.20 13.61 2.79
CA TRP A 42 6.44 12.41 1.99
C TRP A 42 6.28 11.12 2.84
N VAL A 43 6.05 10.00 2.16
CA VAL A 43 6.01 8.65 2.72
C VAL A 43 6.68 7.72 1.70
N SER A 44 7.52 6.75 2.11
CA SER A 44 8.13 5.81 1.17
C SER A 44 7.17 4.70 0.75
N LEU A 45 7.48 4.01 -0.36
CA LEU A 45 6.81 2.76 -0.70
C LEU A 45 7.05 1.69 0.38
N ASN A 46 8.24 1.66 0.97
CA ASN A 46 8.56 0.69 2.03
C ASN A 46 7.77 0.95 3.32
N ASP A 47 7.36 2.19 3.63
CA ASP A 47 6.42 2.45 4.72
C ASP A 47 5.06 1.76 4.47
N ALA A 48 4.60 1.75 3.23
CA ALA A 48 3.37 1.06 2.85
C ALA A 48 3.54 -0.46 2.90
N PHE A 49 4.70 -0.98 2.48
CA PHE A 49 4.99 -2.42 2.57
C PHE A 49 5.09 -2.88 4.02
N ASP A 50 5.81 -2.14 4.87
CA ASP A 50 5.91 -2.43 6.30
C ASP A 50 4.52 -2.45 6.96
N GLY A 51 3.67 -1.47 6.64
CA GLY A 51 2.29 -1.41 7.16
C GLY A 51 1.41 -2.55 6.68
N LEU A 52 1.61 -3.03 5.44
CA LEU A 52 0.86 -4.12 4.84
C LEU A 52 1.48 -5.50 5.09
N GLY A 53 2.64 -5.58 5.74
CA GLY A 53 3.39 -6.82 5.98
C GLY A 53 4.18 -7.35 4.78
N PHE A 54 4.26 -6.63 3.66
CA PHE A 54 5.00 -7.08 2.49
C PHE A 54 6.51 -6.98 2.71
N PRO A 55 7.31 -7.87 2.07
CA PRO A 55 8.75 -7.70 1.99
C PRO A 55 9.12 -6.35 1.36
N ARG A 56 10.05 -5.63 1.99
CA ARG A 56 10.61 -4.38 1.46
C ARG A 56 11.20 -4.57 0.07
N THR A 57 11.15 -3.50 -0.73
CA THR A 57 11.79 -3.45 -2.05
C THR A 57 13.00 -2.52 -2.04
N ILE A 58 13.99 -2.83 -2.88
CA ILE A 58 15.14 -1.96 -3.15
C ILE A 58 14.76 -0.75 -4.01
N GLU A 59 13.56 -0.75 -4.60
CA GLU A 59 13.09 0.37 -5.42
C GLU A 59 12.86 1.63 -4.55
N GLY A 60 13.68 2.65 -4.78
CA GLY A 60 13.51 3.96 -4.16
C GLY A 60 12.27 4.67 -4.74
N GLN A 61 11.12 4.53 -4.09
CA GLN A 61 9.88 5.22 -4.47
C GLN A 61 9.21 5.88 -3.27
N ARG A 62 8.52 7.01 -3.51
CA ARG A 62 7.78 7.75 -2.48
C ARG A 62 6.44 8.28 -2.97
N PHE A 63 5.52 8.44 -2.03
CA PHE A 63 4.32 9.25 -2.13
C PHE A 63 4.64 10.69 -1.70
N VAL A 64 4.06 11.70 -2.36
CA VAL A 64 4.41 13.12 -2.13
C VAL A 64 3.19 13.99 -1.84
N TRP A 65 3.33 14.88 -0.87
CA TRP A 65 2.31 15.82 -0.41
C TRP A 65 1.72 16.70 -1.52
N LYS A 66 2.54 17.16 -2.49
CA LYS A 66 2.06 18.03 -3.58
C LYS A 66 0.92 17.42 -4.40
N LYS A 67 0.82 16.08 -4.46
CA LYS A 67 -0.32 15.40 -5.10
C LYS A 67 -1.44 15.01 -4.12
N LYS A 68 -1.21 15.12 -2.81
CA LYS A 68 -2.13 14.74 -1.72
C LYS A 68 -2.82 13.39 -1.93
N ASN A 69 -2.15 12.44 -2.58
CA ASN A 69 -2.83 11.23 -2.98
C ASN A 69 -1.93 10.02 -2.75
N ILE A 70 -2.17 9.37 -1.62
CA ILE A 70 -1.94 7.93 -1.46
C ILE A 70 -3.28 7.31 -1.78
N SER A 71 -3.32 6.46 -2.80
CA SER A 71 -4.51 5.69 -3.11
C SER A 71 -4.11 4.28 -3.44
N PHE A 72 -4.83 3.34 -2.84
CA PHE A 72 -4.72 1.92 -3.13
C PHE A 72 -5.95 1.49 -3.92
N THR A 73 -5.73 1.10 -5.18
CA THR A 73 -6.79 0.47 -5.96
C THR A 73 -6.81 -1.03 -5.64
N LEU A 74 -7.92 -1.51 -5.08
CA LEU A 74 -8.11 -2.91 -4.70
C LEU A 74 -8.89 -3.64 -5.80
N ILE A 75 -8.31 -4.72 -6.33
CA ILE A 75 -8.96 -5.57 -7.33
C ILE A 75 -9.14 -6.97 -6.72
N PRO A 76 -10.37 -7.39 -6.41
CA PRO A 76 -10.65 -8.77 -6.01
C PRO A 76 -10.24 -9.73 -7.13
N ILE A 77 -9.52 -10.80 -6.78
CA ILE A 77 -9.14 -11.86 -7.73
C ILE A 77 -10.07 -13.07 -7.53
N ASN A 78 -10.29 -13.48 -6.28
CA ASN A 78 -11.20 -14.56 -5.90
C ASN A 78 -11.83 -14.27 -4.52
N GLU A 79 -12.34 -15.31 -3.85
CA GLU A 79 -13.00 -15.22 -2.54
C GLU A 79 -12.05 -14.75 -1.42
N HIS A 80 -10.74 -14.94 -1.58
CA HIS A 80 -9.72 -14.63 -0.56
C HIS A 80 -8.74 -13.55 -1.04
N ASP A 81 -8.37 -13.60 -2.31
CA ASP A 81 -7.25 -12.83 -2.86
C ASP A 81 -7.66 -11.44 -3.33
N ILE A 82 -6.81 -10.47 -3.01
CA ILE A 82 -6.92 -9.07 -3.43
C ILE A 82 -5.61 -8.62 -4.04
N LYS A 83 -5.67 -7.94 -5.17
CA LYS A 83 -4.56 -7.19 -5.71
C LYS A 83 -4.63 -5.73 -5.27
N ILE A 84 -3.51 -5.21 -4.79
CA ILE A 84 -3.32 -3.82 -4.40
C ILE A 84 -2.46 -3.15 -5.48
N ILE A 85 -2.96 -2.07 -6.05
CA ILE A 85 -2.22 -1.18 -6.93
C ILE A 85 -1.90 0.09 -6.16
N PHE A 86 -0.61 0.42 -6.07
CA PHE A 86 -0.13 1.62 -5.40
C PHE A 86 -0.08 2.78 -6.41
N GLU A 87 -0.88 3.82 -6.17
CA GLU A 87 -0.97 4.98 -7.05
C GLU A 87 -0.20 6.20 -6.52
N GLY A 88 0.14 7.13 -7.40
CA GLY A 88 0.79 8.40 -7.01
C GLY A 88 2.28 8.30 -6.66
N LEU A 89 2.91 7.15 -6.88
CA LEU A 89 4.35 6.95 -6.65
C LEU A 89 5.22 7.79 -7.60
N ILE A 90 6.26 8.39 -7.06
CA ILE A 90 7.36 8.99 -7.81
C ILE A 90 8.71 8.35 -7.43
N PRO A 91 9.66 8.23 -8.38
CA PRO A 91 11.02 7.77 -8.07
C PRO A 91 11.72 8.69 -7.06
N LEU A 92 12.54 8.10 -6.19
CA LEU A 92 13.63 8.77 -5.50
C LEU A 92 14.81 8.81 -6.48
N PHE A 93 15.38 10.00 -6.66
CA PHE A 93 16.47 10.26 -7.61
C PHE A 93 17.73 9.46 -7.26
#